data_AF-A0A8H3GYN5-F1
#
_entry.id   AF-A0A8H3GYN5-F1
#
_cell.length_a   1.000
_cell.length_b   1.000
_cell.length_c   1.000
_cell.angle_alpha   90.00
_cell.angle_beta   90.00
_cell.angle_gamma   90.00
#
_symmetry.space_group_name_H-M   'P 1'
#
loop_
_entity.id
_entity.type
_entity.pdbx_description
1 polymer ?
#
loop_
_entity_poly.entity_id
_entity_poly.type
_entity_poly.pdbx_seq_one_letter_code
_entity_poly.pdbx_strand_id
1 'polypeptide(L)'
;MIFKRHGISVWVVDSDDNVLPEHRIQEVGDNTIQCWVPSIEGSHFKILWKVTKNVHPEHDLRTLPLLDGVRMSGLVSRKREVVKGFSGMHFRQRTGPSSARLYEFGQQTLTDSDDCGNLDPSLLNSLNTIKLVVDWGRRVSSAPRKSFHVPQEIGPVHEKSVKKGHSGAAKLGTVIPIPASNGITFTASSEIEPVTFMFCYAPEGWLRARDIVTRCPERDPDAQDTKITLKRKRSATPEIIDIDDLETDEEDIHIVKHMVPAPATKAKKKRTSGQETKFSKTEED
;
A
#
# COMPACT_ATOMS: atom_id res chain seq x y z
N MET A 1 12.65 6.20 -12.36
CA MET A 1 11.97 7.16 -13.24
C MET A 1 12.82 8.42 -13.47
N ILE A 2 13.11 8.80 -14.73
CA ILE A 2 13.68 10.12 -15.06
C ILE A 2 12.64 10.85 -15.91
N PHE A 3 12.00 11.88 -15.35
CA PHE A 3 11.10 12.71 -16.14
C PHE A 3 11.83 13.97 -16.59
N LYS A 4 12.11 14.03 -17.90
CA LYS A 4 12.92 15.09 -18.52
C LYS A 4 12.33 16.49 -18.28
N ARG A 5 11.00 16.60 -18.13
CA ARG A 5 10.27 17.87 -17.97
C ARG A 5 10.52 18.53 -16.62
N HIS A 6 10.54 17.75 -15.53
CA HIS A 6 10.69 18.30 -14.17
C HIS A 6 12.14 18.30 -13.68
N GLY A 7 13.05 17.62 -14.39
CA GLY A 7 14.46 17.59 -14.01
C GLY A 7 14.73 16.88 -12.68
N ILE A 8 13.78 16.07 -12.20
CA ILE A 8 13.90 15.27 -10.99
C ILE A 8 13.67 13.81 -11.36
N SER A 9 14.54 12.94 -10.85
CA SER A 9 14.43 11.50 -10.99
C SER A 9 14.08 10.91 -9.64
N VAL A 10 13.09 10.02 -9.60
CA VAL A 10 12.64 9.31 -8.39
C VAL A 10 12.51 7.84 -8.73
N TRP A 11 12.87 6.96 -7.81
CA TRP A 11 12.71 5.52 -7.96
C TRP A 11 12.59 4.86 -6.59
N VAL A 12 12.03 3.65 -6.57
CA VAL A 12 11.92 2.84 -5.35
C VAL A 12 12.91 1.69 -5.45
N VAL A 13 13.57 1.37 -4.35
CA VAL A 13 14.44 0.20 -4.21
C VAL A 13 13.97 -0.69 -3.07
N ASP A 14 14.33 -1.97 -3.13
CA ASP A 14 14.12 -2.94 -2.05
C ASP A 14 15.15 -2.80 -0.91
N SER A 15 15.16 -3.75 0.02
CA SER A 15 16.11 -3.82 1.13
C SER A 15 17.56 -3.98 0.68
N ASP A 16 17.78 -4.59 -0.48
CA ASP A 16 19.08 -4.92 -1.08
C ASP A 16 19.55 -3.84 -2.07
N ASP A 17 18.86 -2.70 -2.10
CA ASP A 17 19.12 -1.56 -2.99
C ASP A 17 18.92 -1.87 -4.49
N ASN A 18 18.17 -2.93 -4.83
CA ASN A 18 17.77 -3.18 -6.21
C ASN A 18 16.60 -2.28 -6.58
N VAL A 19 16.68 -1.65 -7.76
CA VAL A 19 15.61 -0.80 -8.29
C VAL A 19 14.40 -1.66 -8.64
N LEU A 20 13.25 -1.36 -8.04
CA LEU A 20 11.99 -2.01 -8.38
C LEU A 20 11.60 -1.65 -9.82
N PRO A 21 11.18 -2.63 -10.65
CA PRO A 21 10.81 -2.35 -12.03
C PRO A 21 9.56 -1.47 -12.08
N GLU A 22 9.61 -0.45 -12.93
CA GLU A 22 8.53 0.52 -13.13
C GLU A 22 7.71 0.12 -14.38
N HIS A 23 6.40 -0.02 -14.22
CA HIS A 23 5.47 -0.42 -15.27
C HIS A 23 4.41 0.66 -15.52
N ARG A 24 3.90 0.74 -16.76
CA ARG A 24 2.85 1.70 -17.16
C ARG A 24 3.10 3.13 -16.65
N ILE A 25 4.28 3.67 -16.96
CA ILE A 25 4.62 5.05 -16.62
C ILE A 25 3.70 6.00 -17.40
N GLN A 26 3.02 6.90 -16.71
CA GLN A 26 2.07 7.85 -17.29
C GLN A 26 2.08 9.20 -16.57
N GLU A 27 1.86 10.28 -17.30
CA GLU A 27 1.56 11.60 -16.72
C GLU A 27 0.05 11.67 -16.39
N VAL A 28 -0.28 12.10 -15.17
CA VAL A 28 -1.66 12.26 -14.69
C VAL A 28 -1.85 13.71 -14.28
N GLY A 29 -2.31 14.54 -15.20
CA GLY A 29 -2.34 16.00 -15.01
C GLY A 29 -0.96 16.65 -15.15
N ASP A 30 -0.86 17.94 -14.84
CA ASP A 30 0.28 18.76 -15.30
C ASP A 30 1.62 18.50 -14.59
N ASN A 31 1.58 18.04 -13.33
CA ASN A 31 2.77 17.83 -12.49
C ASN A 31 2.76 16.52 -11.69
N THR A 32 1.95 15.54 -12.08
CA THR A 32 1.93 14.23 -11.42
C THR A 32 2.33 13.13 -12.39
N ILE A 33 3.28 12.30 -11.98
CA ILE A 33 3.69 11.12 -12.74
C ILE A 33 3.34 9.90 -11.93
N GLN A 34 2.75 8.91 -12.58
CA GLN A 34 2.32 7.67 -11.99
C GLN A 34 2.98 6.49 -12.68
N CYS A 35 3.35 5.46 -11.90
CA CYS A 35 3.70 4.15 -12.43
C CYS A 35 3.26 3.04 -11.46
N TRP A 36 3.45 1.80 -11.89
CA TRP A 36 3.26 0.61 -11.08
C TRP A 36 4.60 -0.03 -10.72
N VAL A 37 4.75 -0.48 -9.48
CA VAL A 37 5.91 -1.24 -8.99
C VAL A 37 5.46 -2.51 -8.28
N PRO A 38 6.22 -3.62 -8.34
CA PRO A 38 5.92 -4.80 -7.56
C PRO A 38 6.19 -4.55 -6.06
N SER A 39 5.39 -5.18 -5.21
CA SER A 39 5.61 -5.19 -3.76
C SER A 39 5.73 -6.63 -3.24
N ILE A 40 6.64 -6.84 -2.29
CA ILE A 40 6.80 -8.10 -1.57
C ILE A 40 6.42 -7.86 -0.10
N GLU A 41 5.46 -8.61 0.42
CA GLU A 41 5.04 -8.47 1.82
C GLU A 41 6.21 -8.75 2.79
N GLY A 42 6.27 -7.98 3.87
CA GLY A 42 7.34 -7.98 4.87
C GLY A 42 8.63 -7.31 4.41
N SER A 43 8.77 -6.96 3.13
CA SER A 43 9.99 -6.33 2.62
C SER A 43 10.04 -4.84 2.93
N HIS A 44 11.25 -4.36 3.23
CA HIS A 44 11.52 -2.93 3.38
C HIS A 44 11.78 -2.30 2.02
N PHE A 45 11.46 -1.02 1.89
CA PHE A 45 11.73 -0.26 0.69
C PHE A 45 12.27 1.14 1.00
N LYS A 46 12.94 1.73 0.01
CA LYS A 46 13.46 3.09 0.08
C LYS A 46 13.02 3.87 -1.15
N ILE A 47 12.62 5.12 -0.96
CA ILE A 47 12.30 6.06 -2.03
C ILE A 47 13.53 6.93 -2.24
N LEU A 48 14.20 6.81 -3.38
CA LEU A 48 15.36 7.61 -3.72
C LEU A 48 14.98 8.70 -4.72
N TRP A 49 15.68 9.82 -4.64
CA TRP A 49 15.49 10.90 -5.58
C TRP A 49 16.80 11.63 -5.88
N LYS A 50 16.86 12.24 -7.06
CA LYS A 50 17.99 13.07 -7.50
C LYS A 50 17.49 14.18 -8.42
N VAL A 51 17.98 15.40 -8.21
CA VAL A 51 17.77 16.49 -9.18
C VAL A 51 18.80 16.34 -10.30
N THR A 52 18.31 16.21 -11.53
CA THR A 52 19.11 16.03 -12.75
C THR A 52 19.14 17.27 -13.63
N LYS A 53 18.07 18.07 -13.64
CA LYS A 53 17.93 19.33 -14.40
C LYS A 53 17.03 20.30 -13.63
N ASN A 54 16.80 21.50 -14.18
CA ASN A 54 15.85 22.49 -13.66
C ASN A 54 16.06 22.80 -12.17
N VAL A 55 17.32 22.96 -11.77
CA VAL A 55 17.66 23.36 -10.40
C VAL A 55 17.22 24.80 -10.20
N HIS A 56 16.54 25.07 -9.08
CA HIS A 56 16.22 26.44 -8.67
C HIS A 56 17.29 26.90 -7.66
N PRO A 57 18.35 27.62 -8.10
CA PRO A 57 19.55 27.87 -7.29
C PRO A 57 19.28 28.71 -6.02
N GLU A 58 18.19 29.46 -6.00
CA GLU A 58 17.77 30.28 -4.86
C GLU A 58 16.83 29.58 -3.88
N HIS A 59 16.45 28.34 -4.17
CA HIS A 59 15.47 27.59 -3.39
C HIS A 59 16.08 26.32 -2.79
N ASP A 60 15.70 26.05 -1.54
CA ASP A 60 15.85 24.75 -0.93
C ASP A 60 14.79 23.79 -1.50
N LEU A 61 15.08 22.50 -1.44
CA LEU A 61 14.19 21.45 -1.94
C LEU A 61 13.57 20.70 -0.76
N ARG A 62 12.25 20.63 -0.69
CA ARG A 62 11.52 19.75 0.24
C ARG A 62 11.00 18.54 -0.51
N THR A 63 11.18 17.36 0.08
CA THR A 63 10.56 16.13 -0.38
C THR A 63 9.72 15.53 0.74
N LEU A 64 8.47 15.19 0.44
CA LEU A 64 7.49 14.75 1.43
C LEU A 64 6.85 13.42 0.97
N PRO A 65 7.16 12.30 1.65
CA PRO A 65 6.53 11.02 1.35
C PRO A 65 5.14 10.93 1.98
N LEU A 66 4.24 10.26 1.28
CA LEU A 66 2.96 9.77 1.79
C LEU A 66 2.88 8.29 1.45
N LEU A 67 2.56 7.46 2.45
CA LEU A 67 2.37 6.02 2.30
C LEU A 67 0.90 5.73 2.51
N ASP A 68 0.23 5.21 1.48
CA ASP A 68 -1.24 5.00 1.47
C ASP A 68 -2.03 6.26 1.87
N GLY A 69 -1.55 7.43 1.45
CA GLY A 69 -2.12 8.73 1.81
C GLY A 69 -1.72 9.25 3.19
N VAL A 70 -1.07 8.43 4.04
CA VAL A 70 -0.57 8.85 5.35
C VAL A 70 0.74 9.61 5.19
N ARG A 71 0.77 10.86 5.66
CA ARG A 71 1.94 11.75 5.55
C ARG A 71 3.09 11.32 6.47
N MET A 72 4.27 11.15 5.89
CA MET A 72 5.52 10.85 6.60
C MET A 72 6.33 12.12 6.88
N SER A 73 7.42 11.99 7.64
CA SER A 73 8.41 13.05 7.79
C SER A 73 9.09 13.35 6.46
N GLY A 74 9.02 14.60 6.03
CA GLY A 74 9.76 15.06 4.86
C GLY A 74 11.24 15.33 5.16
N LEU A 75 11.98 15.62 4.10
CA LEU A 75 13.39 16.01 4.12
C LEU A 75 13.55 17.33 3.37
N VAL A 76 14.39 18.22 3.90
CA VAL A 76 14.72 19.50 3.28
C VAL A 76 16.22 19.50 2.95
N SER A 77 16.54 19.57 1.67
CA SER A 77 17.90 19.66 1.15
C SER A 77 18.24 21.12 0.85
N ARG A 78 19.45 21.54 1.24
CA ARG A 78 19.86 22.92 1.03
C ARG A 78 20.11 23.19 -0.45
N LYS A 79 19.82 24.41 -0.91
CA LYS A 79 20.09 24.83 -2.30
C LYS A 79 21.50 24.47 -2.79
N ARG A 80 22.52 24.69 -1.95
CA ARG A 80 23.93 24.35 -2.23
C ARG A 80 24.19 22.85 -2.41
N GLU A 81 23.43 21.99 -1.76
CA GLU A 81 23.55 20.53 -1.88
C GLU A 81 22.87 20.08 -3.17
N VAL A 82 21.69 20.62 -3.44
CA VAL A 82 20.92 20.33 -4.65
C VAL A 82 21.69 20.75 -5.91
N VAL A 83 22.27 21.96 -5.94
CA VAL A 83 23.12 22.44 -7.05
C VAL A 83 24.35 21.54 -7.28
N LYS A 84 24.87 20.91 -6.23
CA LYS A 84 25.99 19.94 -6.33
C LYS A 84 25.54 18.54 -6.77
N GLY A 85 24.27 18.36 -7.13
CA GLY A 85 23.74 17.08 -7.59
C GLY A 85 23.49 16.08 -6.46
N PHE A 86 23.27 16.56 -5.23
CA PHE A 86 22.90 15.70 -4.10
C PHE A 86 21.65 14.87 -4.40
N SER A 87 21.69 13.60 -4.00
CA SER A 87 20.55 12.69 -4.01
C SER A 87 20.07 12.46 -2.58
N GLY A 88 18.76 12.44 -2.37
CA GLY A 88 18.17 12.10 -1.09
C GLY A 88 17.46 10.75 -1.11
N MET A 89 17.12 10.28 0.08
CA MET A 89 16.34 9.06 0.25
C MET A 89 15.36 9.18 1.42
N HIS A 90 14.26 8.45 1.33
CA HIS A 90 13.30 8.22 2.41
C HIS A 90 13.12 6.73 2.60
N PHE A 91 13.34 6.25 3.82
CA PHE A 91 13.24 4.82 4.14
C PHE A 91 12.72 4.56 5.55
N ARG A 92 12.36 5.63 6.28
CA ARG A 92 12.02 5.55 7.69
C ARG A 92 11.18 6.73 8.15
N GLN A 93 10.38 6.50 9.18
CA GLN A 93 9.71 7.53 9.96
C GLN A 93 10.32 7.61 11.35
N ARG A 94 10.77 8.79 11.76
CA ARG A 94 11.26 9.00 13.13
C ARG A 94 10.07 8.94 14.11
N THR A 95 10.18 8.04 15.08
CA THR A 95 9.16 7.81 16.11
C THR A 95 9.59 8.32 17.49
N GLY A 96 10.88 8.63 17.68
CA GLY A 96 11.40 9.19 18.91
C GLY A 96 12.73 9.95 18.76
N PRO A 97 13.34 10.38 19.89
CA PRO A 97 14.60 11.12 19.90
C PRO A 97 15.77 10.36 19.27
N SER A 98 15.77 9.03 19.42
CA SER A 98 16.82 8.14 18.94
C SER A 98 16.29 6.89 18.23
N SER A 99 15.01 6.90 17.81
CA SER A 99 14.35 5.76 17.18
C SER A 99 13.56 6.16 15.94
N ALA A 100 13.51 5.26 14.97
CA ALA A 100 12.67 5.34 13.79
C ALA A 100 12.12 3.96 13.42
N ARG A 101 11.05 3.91 12.64
CA ARG A 101 10.56 2.68 12.01
C ARG A 101 10.84 2.72 10.51
N LEU A 102 11.26 1.61 9.93
CA LEU A 102 11.51 1.46 8.50
C LEU A 102 10.20 1.50 7.71
N TYR A 103 10.27 1.87 6.44
CA TYR A 103 9.14 1.67 5.53
C TYR A 103 9.06 0.21 5.10
N GLU A 104 7.86 -0.35 5.08
CA GLU A 104 7.62 -1.76 4.82
C GLU A 104 6.33 -1.96 4.02
N PHE A 105 6.37 -2.89 3.07
CA PHE A 105 5.17 -3.44 2.47
C PHE A 105 4.59 -4.50 3.41
N GLY A 106 3.37 -4.31 3.91
CA GLY A 106 2.65 -5.28 4.71
C GLY A 106 1.26 -5.57 4.15
N GLN A 107 0.39 -6.08 5.01
CA GLN A 107 -1.03 -6.22 4.75
C GLN A 107 -1.87 -5.23 5.54
N GLN A 108 -2.97 -4.83 4.92
CA GLN A 108 -4.04 -4.07 5.54
C GLN A 108 -5.02 -5.02 6.23
N THR A 109 -5.49 -4.63 7.40
CA THR A 109 -6.57 -5.35 8.08
C THR A 109 -7.87 -5.11 7.32
N LEU A 110 -8.54 -6.18 6.91
CA LEU A 110 -9.84 -6.11 6.25
C LEU A 110 -10.97 -6.48 7.21
N THR A 111 -12.16 -5.97 6.91
CA THR A 111 -13.38 -6.20 7.68
C THR A 111 -14.58 -6.24 6.74
N ASP A 112 -15.58 -7.04 7.08
CA ASP A 112 -16.88 -7.09 6.41
C ASP A 112 -17.97 -6.37 7.22
N SER A 113 -17.60 -5.77 8.35
CA SER A 113 -18.54 -4.99 9.16
C SER A 113 -18.79 -3.62 8.52
N ASP A 114 -20.06 -3.33 8.24
CA ASP A 114 -20.52 -2.00 7.82
C ASP A 114 -20.36 -0.94 8.94
N ASP A 115 -20.04 -1.35 10.18
CA ASP A 115 -19.79 -0.46 11.33
C ASP A 115 -18.34 0.07 11.39
N CYS A 116 -17.47 -0.36 10.48
CA CYS A 116 -16.12 0.17 10.42
C CYS A 116 -16.15 1.64 9.99
N GLY A 117 -15.72 2.51 10.90
CA GLY A 117 -15.76 3.96 10.74
C GLY A 117 -15.34 4.39 9.35
N ASN A 118 -16.19 5.17 8.68
CA ASN A 118 -16.00 5.62 7.31
C ASN A 118 -14.60 6.25 7.18
N LEU A 119 -13.69 5.53 6.54
CA LEU A 119 -12.41 6.08 6.14
C LEU A 119 -12.69 7.27 5.23
N ASP A 120 -11.94 8.35 5.44
CA ASP A 120 -12.01 9.52 4.59
C ASP A 120 -11.88 9.07 3.11
N PRO A 121 -12.81 9.43 2.22
CA PRO A 121 -12.75 9.09 0.79
C PRO A 121 -11.41 9.46 0.14
N SER A 122 -10.75 10.52 0.61
CA SER A 122 -9.44 10.93 0.11
C SER A 122 -8.34 9.89 0.42
N LEU A 123 -8.41 9.28 1.61
CA LEU A 123 -7.49 8.23 2.06
C LEU A 123 -7.75 6.93 1.32
N LEU A 124 -9.02 6.56 1.10
CA LEU A 124 -9.41 5.40 0.30
C LEU A 124 -8.84 5.46 -1.12
N ASN A 125 -8.90 6.63 -1.76
CA ASN A 125 -8.33 6.84 -3.10
C ASN A 125 -6.80 6.80 -3.13
N SER A 126 -6.16 6.94 -1.97
CA SER A 126 -4.70 6.94 -1.82
C SER A 126 -4.15 5.57 -1.41
N LEU A 127 -5.01 4.56 -1.16
CA LEU A 127 -4.56 3.22 -0.82
C LEU A 127 -3.74 2.58 -1.94
N ASN A 128 -2.79 1.74 -1.54
CA ASN A 128 -1.84 1.07 -2.42
C ASN A 128 -0.96 2.05 -3.21
N THR A 129 -0.61 3.18 -2.61
CA THR A 129 0.26 4.18 -3.25
C THR A 129 1.39 4.63 -2.35
N ILE A 130 2.58 4.77 -2.94
CA ILE A 130 3.70 5.50 -2.38
C ILE A 130 3.81 6.79 -3.16
N LYS A 131 3.52 7.92 -2.52
CA LYS A 131 3.56 9.25 -3.13
C LYS A 131 4.74 10.05 -2.60
N LEU A 132 5.49 10.71 -3.48
CA LEU A 132 6.52 11.67 -3.12
C LEU A 132 6.15 13.02 -3.72
N VAL A 133 5.86 14.00 -2.85
CA VAL A 133 5.65 15.40 -3.25
C VAL A 133 6.97 16.14 -3.12
N VAL A 134 7.35 16.87 -4.17
CA VAL A 134 8.58 17.63 -4.25
C VAL A 134 8.26 19.10 -4.44
N ASP A 135 8.67 19.92 -3.47
CA ASP A 135 8.39 21.36 -3.44
C ASP A 135 9.69 22.15 -3.39
N TRP A 136 9.72 23.29 -4.09
CA TRP A 136 10.79 24.27 -3.96
C TRP A 136 10.37 25.39 -3.01
N GLY A 137 11.31 25.94 -2.25
CA GLY A 137 10.98 26.95 -1.25
C GLY A 137 12.18 27.40 -0.45
N ARG A 138 11.95 27.85 0.79
CA ARG A 138 13.02 28.32 1.68
C ARG A 138 12.92 27.66 3.04
N ARG A 139 14.07 27.22 3.54
CA ARG A 139 14.23 26.88 4.95
C ARG A 139 14.16 28.14 5.79
N VAL A 140 13.26 28.14 6.77
CA VAL A 140 13.05 29.28 7.67
C VAL A 140 13.89 29.14 8.95
N SER A 141 13.85 27.96 9.56
CA SER A 141 14.53 27.74 10.84
C SER A 141 14.95 26.29 11.06
N SER A 142 15.81 26.10 12.04
CA SER A 142 16.34 24.81 12.46
C SER A 142 16.44 24.77 13.96
N ALA A 143 15.72 23.85 14.59
CA ALA A 143 15.75 23.69 16.04
C ALA A 143 15.81 22.21 16.40
N PRO A 144 16.33 21.84 17.59
CA PRO A 144 16.20 20.49 18.11
C PRO A 144 14.75 20.02 18.04
N ARG A 145 14.53 18.81 17.52
CA ARG A 145 13.18 18.27 17.37
C ARG A 145 12.63 17.90 18.75
N LYS A 146 11.55 18.57 19.17
CA LYS A 146 10.91 18.35 20.48
C LYS A 146 9.71 17.41 20.42
N SER A 147 9.08 17.28 19.26
CA SER A 147 7.92 16.43 19.03
C SER A 147 8.20 15.34 18.01
N PHE A 148 7.66 14.15 18.29
CA PHE A 148 7.72 13.00 17.41
C PHE A 148 6.29 12.54 17.17
N HIS A 149 5.97 12.32 15.90
CA HIS A 149 4.67 11.83 15.50
C HIS A 149 4.86 10.46 14.88
N VAL A 150 4.21 9.47 15.46
CA VAL A 150 4.01 8.17 14.83
C VAL A 150 2.68 8.28 14.11
N PRO A 151 2.66 8.30 12.77
CA PRO A 151 1.42 8.28 12.02
C PRO A 151 0.59 7.07 12.45
N GLN A 152 -0.70 7.29 12.63
CA GLN A 152 -1.63 6.22 12.92
C GLN A 152 -1.68 5.28 11.72
N GLU A 153 -1.55 3.98 11.97
CA GLU A 153 -1.73 2.97 10.93
C GLU A 153 -3.20 3.00 10.46
N ILE A 154 -3.41 2.82 9.16
CA ILE A 154 -4.77 2.81 8.60
C ILE A 154 -5.52 1.65 9.25
N GLY A 155 -6.66 1.98 9.88
CA GLY A 155 -7.50 0.99 10.56
C GLY A 155 -8.12 -0.02 9.59
N PRO A 156 -8.95 -0.95 10.11
CA PRO A 156 -9.64 -1.93 9.28
C PRO A 156 -10.39 -1.26 8.12
N VAL A 157 -10.15 -1.74 6.90
CA VAL A 157 -10.81 -1.24 5.69
C VAL A 157 -11.87 -2.24 5.25
N HIS A 158 -13.06 -1.74 4.90
CA HIS A 158 -14.10 -2.61 4.38
C HIS A 158 -13.61 -3.30 3.09
N GLU A 159 -13.73 -4.62 3.02
CA GLU A 159 -13.38 -5.44 1.86
C GLU A 159 -13.90 -4.89 0.51
N LYS A 160 -15.09 -4.30 0.49
CA LYS A 160 -15.70 -3.70 -0.72
C LYS A 160 -14.93 -2.48 -1.24
N SER A 161 -14.23 -1.77 -0.35
CA SER A 161 -13.46 -0.57 -0.68
C SER A 161 -12.05 -0.87 -1.19
N VAL A 162 -11.58 -2.10 -0.97
CA VAL A 162 -10.27 -2.54 -1.44
C VAL A 162 -10.39 -3.09 -2.85
N LYS A 163 -9.42 -2.76 -3.71
CA LYS A 163 -9.37 -3.33 -5.06
C LYS A 163 -9.34 -4.85 -4.94
N LYS A 164 -10.31 -5.54 -5.55
CA LYS A 164 -10.48 -7.00 -5.45
C LYS A 164 -9.14 -7.74 -5.46
N GLY A 165 -8.84 -8.42 -4.36
CA GLY A 165 -7.62 -9.22 -4.16
C GLY A 165 -6.34 -8.43 -3.85
N HIS A 166 -6.43 -7.18 -3.41
CA HIS A 166 -5.25 -6.34 -3.13
C HIS A 166 -5.26 -5.71 -1.73
N SER A 167 -4.92 -6.51 -0.72
CA SER A 167 -4.82 -6.06 0.68
C SER A 167 -3.46 -5.47 1.07
N GLY A 168 -2.66 -4.98 0.11
CA GLY A 168 -1.29 -4.54 0.41
C GLY A 168 -1.24 -3.17 1.10
N ALA A 169 -0.43 -2.99 2.14
CA ALA A 169 -0.29 -1.73 2.87
C ALA A 169 1.18 -1.26 2.88
N ALA A 170 1.43 0.04 2.69
CA ALA A 170 2.71 0.67 2.90
C ALA A 170 2.71 1.26 4.31
N LYS A 171 3.37 0.56 5.24
CA LYS A 171 3.31 0.83 6.67
C LYS A 171 4.69 1.05 7.28
N LEU A 172 4.69 1.29 8.58
CA LEU A 172 5.91 1.34 9.38
C LEU A 172 6.26 -0.06 9.89
N GLY A 173 7.45 -0.53 9.58
CA GLY A 173 7.97 -1.83 9.99
C GLY A 173 8.81 -1.77 11.25
N THR A 174 9.92 -2.50 11.21
CA THR A 174 10.92 -2.67 12.28
C THR A 174 11.47 -1.34 12.82
N VAL A 175 11.68 -1.29 14.14
CA VAL A 175 12.31 -0.15 14.83
C VAL A 175 13.84 -0.22 14.71
N ILE A 176 14.46 0.90 14.37
CA ILE A 176 15.90 1.07 14.26
C ILE A 176 16.39 2.24 15.13
N PRO A 177 17.62 2.14 15.69
CA PRO A 177 18.25 3.26 16.37
C PRO A 177 18.76 4.29 15.36
N ILE A 178 18.60 5.58 15.67
CA ILE A 178 19.10 6.69 14.85
C ILE A 178 19.65 7.81 15.73
N PRO A 179 20.62 8.62 15.25
CA PRO A 179 21.11 9.76 16.01
C PRO A 179 20.02 10.83 16.18
N ALA A 180 20.16 11.75 17.13
CA ALA A 180 19.27 12.91 17.23
C ALA A 180 19.38 13.79 15.96
N SER A 181 18.30 14.49 15.61
CA SER A 181 18.31 15.43 14.49
C SER A 181 17.44 16.65 14.75
N ASN A 182 17.76 17.75 14.08
CA ASN A 182 16.94 18.96 14.13
C ASN A 182 15.67 18.82 13.29
N GLY A 183 14.60 19.45 13.75
CA GLY A 183 13.43 19.75 12.94
C GLY A 183 13.68 20.99 12.09
N ILE A 184 13.13 20.99 10.88
CA ILE A 184 13.27 22.08 9.92
C ILE A 184 11.90 22.67 9.63
N THR A 185 11.80 24.00 9.73
CA THR A 185 10.65 24.76 9.23
C THR A 185 10.92 25.17 7.79
N PHE A 186 9.95 24.94 6.90
CA PHE A 186 10.06 25.21 5.48
C PHE A 186 8.81 25.91 4.96
N THR A 187 9.01 26.93 4.15
CA THR A 187 7.95 27.64 3.44
C THR A 187 8.10 27.37 1.95
N ALA A 188 7.05 26.80 1.34
CA ALA A 188 7.01 26.53 -0.09
C ALA A 188 6.93 27.85 -0.88
N SER A 189 7.55 27.88 -2.06
CA SER A 189 7.38 28.98 -3.00
C SER A 189 6.00 28.92 -3.63
N SER A 190 5.32 30.06 -3.76
CA SER A 190 4.06 30.17 -4.51
C SER A 190 4.26 30.25 -6.02
N GLU A 191 5.48 30.50 -6.48
CA GLU A 191 5.83 30.68 -7.90
C GLU A 191 6.17 29.35 -8.60
N ILE A 192 6.46 28.31 -7.82
CA ILE A 192 6.92 27.02 -8.33
C ILE A 192 5.95 25.95 -7.89
N GLU A 193 5.24 25.38 -8.86
CA GLU A 193 4.30 24.32 -8.60
C GLU A 193 5.00 23.03 -8.13
N PRO A 194 4.39 22.30 -7.19
CA PRO A 194 4.95 21.07 -6.67
C PRO A 194 4.84 19.93 -7.68
N VAL A 195 5.85 19.07 -7.73
CA VAL A 195 5.87 17.87 -8.58
C VAL A 195 5.56 16.65 -7.73
N THR A 196 4.65 15.82 -8.19
CA THR A 196 4.23 14.60 -7.51
C THR A 196 4.68 13.37 -8.29
N PHE A 197 5.32 12.44 -7.60
CA PHE A 197 5.61 11.10 -8.10
C PHE A 197 4.75 10.09 -7.34
N MET A 198 4.01 9.25 -8.04
CA MET A 198 3.09 8.29 -7.46
C MET A 198 3.40 6.89 -7.95
N PHE A 199 3.85 6.03 -7.03
CA PHE A 199 4.11 4.63 -7.29
C PHE A 199 2.91 3.84 -6.76
N CYS A 200 2.03 3.40 -7.65
CA CYS A 200 1.05 2.38 -7.31
C CYS A 200 1.81 1.07 -7.11
N TYR A 201 1.59 0.37 -6.01
CA TYR A 201 2.28 -0.90 -5.76
C TYR A 201 1.28 -2.03 -5.64
N ALA A 202 1.66 -3.23 -6.07
CA ALA A 202 0.89 -4.45 -5.82
C ALA A 202 1.79 -5.70 -5.92
N PRO A 203 1.37 -6.86 -5.38
CA PRO A 203 2.09 -8.12 -5.59
C PRO A 203 2.24 -8.42 -7.08
N GLU A 204 3.38 -8.99 -7.47
CA GLU A 204 3.68 -9.22 -8.88
C GLU A 204 2.63 -10.10 -9.58
N GLY A 205 2.16 -11.15 -8.92
CA GLY A 205 1.08 -12.00 -9.44
C GLY A 205 -0.20 -11.21 -9.74
N TRP A 206 -0.52 -10.22 -8.91
CA TRP A 206 -1.66 -9.33 -9.13
C TRP A 206 -1.43 -8.39 -10.31
N LEU A 207 -0.22 -7.84 -10.45
CA LEU A 207 0.15 -6.99 -11.59
C LEU A 207 0.10 -7.76 -12.92
N ARG A 208 0.61 -8.99 -12.94
CA ARG A 208 0.56 -9.89 -14.10
C ARG A 208 -0.87 -10.28 -14.47
N ALA A 209 -1.73 -10.53 -13.47
CA ALA A 209 -3.14 -10.86 -13.71
C ALA A 209 -3.95 -9.70 -14.32
N ARG A 210 -3.43 -8.46 -14.27
CA ARG A 210 -4.05 -7.27 -14.88
C ARG A 210 -3.30 -6.75 -16.10
N ASP A 211 -2.41 -7.58 -16.64
CA ASP A 211 -1.55 -7.26 -17.79
C ASP A 211 -0.75 -5.96 -17.60
N ILE A 212 -0.41 -5.62 -16.35
CA ILE A 212 0.45 -4.47 -16.02
C ILE A 212 1.91 -4.84 -16.27
N VAL A 213 2.29 -6.04 -15.83
CA VAL A 213 3.58 -6.67 -16.15
C VAL A 213 3.32 -7.59 -17.35
N THR A 214 3.91 -7.26 -18.49
CA THR A 214 3.86 -8.13 -19.67
C THR A 214 4.51 -9.46 -19.31
N ARG A 215 3.82 -10.58 -19.58
CA ARG A 215 4.44 -11.89 -19.50
C ARG A 215 5.59 -11.89 -20.50
N CYS A 216 6.82 -12.11 -20.04
CA CYS A 216 7.88 -12.48 -20.97
C CYS A 216 7.34 -13.64 -21.81
N PRO A 217 7.40 -13.60 -23.15
CA PRO A 217 7.22 -14.82 -23.91
C PRO A 217 8.25 -15.80 -23.35
N GLU A 218 7.77 -16.92 -22.81
CA GLU A 218 8.64 -18.06 -22.54
C GLU A 218 9.47 -18.26 -23.81
N ARG A 219 10.80 -18.34 -23.66
CA ARG A 219 11.64 -18.75 -24.77
C ARG A 219 11.11 -20.11 -25.23
N ASP A 220 10.47 -20.14 -26.39
CA ASP A 220 10.22 -21.38 -27.12
C ASP A 220 11.57 -22.12 -27.19
N PRO A 221 11.69 -23.34 -26.62
CA PRO A 221 12.90 -24.11 -26.74
C PRO A 221 13.17 -24.62 -28.16
N ASP A 222 12.25 -24.44 -29.11
CA ASP A 222 12.34 -25.02 -30.45
C ASP A 222 12.13 -23.97 -31.54
N ALA A 223 13.20 -23.25 -31.86
CA ALA A 223 13.39 -22.64 -33.17
C ALA A 223 14.61 -23.28 -33.85
N GLN A 224 14.50 -24.58 -34.18
CA GLN A 224 15.24 -25.16 -35.29
C GLN A 224 14.30 -25.91 -36.23
N ASP A 225 14.35 -25.44 -37.48
CA ASP A 225 14.01 -26.11 -38.72
C ASP A 225 12.60 -26.70 -38.94
N THR A 226 11.83 -25.91 -39.70
CA THR A 226 11.14 -26.34 -40.92
C THR A 226 11.12 -27.85 -41.22
N LYS A 227 9.94 -28.47 -41.10
CA LYS A 227 9.42 -29.36 -42.14
C LYS A 227 7.90 -29.48 -42.14
N ILE A 228 7.40 -29.46 -43.36
CA ILE A 228 6.01 -29.30 -43.81
C ILE A 228 5.24 -30.63 -43.69
N THR A 229 3.92 -30.51 -43.45
CA THR A 229 2.80 -31.45 -43.70
C THR A 229 2.71 -32.78 -42.94
N LEU A 230 1.56 -33.00 -42.28
CA LEU A 230 0.47 -33.80 -42.85
C LEU A 230 -0.85 -33.61 -42.09
N LYS A 231 -1.90 -33.31 -42.85
CA LYS A 231 -3.30 -33.34 -42.43
C LYS A 231 -3.66 -34.71 -41.88
N ARG A 232 -4.32 -34.76 -40.72
CA ARG A 232 -5.19 -35.90 -40.35
C ARG A 232 -6.58 -35.39 -40.00
N LYS A 233 -7.49 -35.54 -40.97
CA LYS A 233 -8.94 -35.59 -40.72
C LYS A 233 -9.22 -36.79 -39.80
N ARG A 234 -10.05 -36.59 -38.78
CA ARG A 234 -10.99 -37.62 -38.32
C ARG A 234 -12.30 -36.95 -37.91
N SER A 235 -13.31 -37.29 -38.69
CA SER A 235 -14.74 -37.16 -38.47
C SER A 235 -15.21 -37.99 -37.28
N ALA A 236 -16.12 -37.44 -36.47
CA ALA A 236 -17.38 -38.09 -36.04
C ALA A 236 -18.06 -37.21 -34.97
N THR A 237 -19.26 -36.75 -35.30
CA THR A 237 -20.27 -36.13 -34.44
C THR A 237 -20.71 -37.08 -33.32
N PRO A 238 -21.17 -36.53 -32.18
CA PRO A 238 -22.41 -37.01 -31.57
C PRO A 238 -23.47 -35.91 -31.51
N GLU A 239 -24.71 -36.38 -31.62
CA GLU A 239 -25.97 -35.65 -31.81
C GLU A 239 -26.24 -34.55 -30.77
N ILE A 240 -26.78 -33.46 -31.28
CA ILE A 240 -27.50 -32.43 -30.50
C ILE A 240 -28.84 -33.07 -30.11
N ILE A 241 -29.07 -33.28 -28.82
CA ILE A 241 -30.38 -33.65 -28.29
C ILE A 241 -31.09 -32.33 -27.96
N ASP A 242 -32.14 -32.03 -28.72
CA ASP A 242 -33.16 -31.05 -28.39
C ASP A 242 -33.97 -31.58 -27.20
N ILE A 243 -33.98 -30.85 -26.08
CA ILE A 243 -34.81 -31.14 -24.91
C ILE A 243 -35.80 -29.98 -24.79
N ASP A 244 -36.82 -30.03 -25.63
CA ASP A 244 -38.06 -29.26 -25.51
C ASP A 244 -39.18 -30.16 -26.07
N ASP A 245 -39.68 -31.08 -25.25
CA ASP A 245 -41.10 -31.47 -25.15
C ASP A 245 -41.23 -32.70 -24.24
N LEU A 246 -41.57 -32.50 -22.95
CA LEU A 246 -42.29 -33.49 -22.16
C LEU A 246 -43.05 -32.75 -21.04
N GLU A 247 -44.28 -32.34 -21.35
CA GLU A 247 -45.35 -32.23 -20.35
C GLU A 247 -45.64 -33.63 -19.81
N THR A 248 -45.50 -33.83 -18.51
CA THR A 248 -46.28 -34.85 -17.80
C THR A 248 -46.51 -34.39 -16.37
N ASP A 249 -47.79 -34.37 -16.03
CA ASP A 249 -48.40 -33.98 -14.77
C ASP A 249 -47.87 -34.72 -13.53
N GLU A 250 -48.00 -34.01 -12.40
CA GLU A 250 -48.36 -34.47 -11.06
C GLU A 250 -47.87 -35.85 -10.56
N GLU A 251 -47.02 -35.86 -9.52
CA GLU A 251 -47.31 -36.49 -8.21
C GLU A 251 -46.07 -36.48 -7.27
N ASP A 252 -46.27 -35.94 -6.07
CA ASP A 252 -45.63 -36.31 -4.79
C ASP A 252 -44.10 -36.27 -4.60
N ILE A 253 -43.54 -35.07 -4.37
CA ILE A 253 -42.29 -34.94 -3.60
C ILE A 253 -42.60 -34.79 -2.10
N HIS A 254 -42.44 -35.90 -1.38
CA HIS A 254 -42.48 -35.98 0.07
C HIS A 254 -41.31 -35.18 0.70
N ILE A 255 -41.60 -33.99 1.21
CA ILE A 255 -40.67 -33.24 2.08
C ILE A 255 -40.71 -33.86 3.46
N VAL A 256 -39.70 -34.68 3.78
CA VAL A 256 -39.51 -35.23 5.14
C VAL A 256 -39.10 -34.11 6.08
N LYS A 257 -40.10 -33.65 6.83
CA LYS A 257 -40.05 -32.80 8.01
C LYS A 257 -39.47 -33.60 9.18
N HIS A 258 -38.25 -33.29 9.62
CA HIS A 258 -37.78 -33.70 10.95
C HIS A 258 -37.52 -32.48 11.83
N MET A 259 -38.53 -32.19 12.66
CA MET A 259 -38.46 -31.36 13.86
C MET A 259 -38.26 -32.26 15.10
N VAL A 260 -37.30 -31.87 15.96
CA VAL A 260 -37.41 -31.78 17.45
C VAL A 260 -37.37 -33.15 18.19
N PRO A 261 -36.79 -33.32 19.40
CA PRO A 261 -36.83 -32.39 20.54
C PRO A 261 -35.56 -32.18 21.40
N ALA A 262 -35.55 -31.02 22.06
CA ALA A 262 -34.81 -30.77 23.29
C ALA A 262 -35.35 -31.62 24.45
N PRO A 263 -34.51 -31.91 25.46
CA PRO A 263 -34.99 -32.02 26.82
C PRO A 263 -34.26 -31.06 27.76
N ALA A 264 -35.06 -30.27 28.48
CA ALA A 264 -34.63 -29.57 29.69
C ALA A 264 -34.67 -30.53 30.88
N THR A 265 -33.63 -30.58 31.70
CA THR A 265 -33.75 -30.95 33.12
C THR A 265 -32.84 -30.10 34.01
N LYS A 266 -33.42 -29.73 35.13
CA LYS A 266 -32.88 -28.89 36.20
C LYS A 266 -32.00 -29.72 37.12
N ALA A 267 -30.93 -29.14 37.67
CA ALA A 267 -30.35 -29.59 38.94
C ALA A 267 -29.87 -28.40 39.79
N LYS A 268 -30.25 -28.48 41.07
CA LYS A 268 -30.09 -27.51 42.17
C LYS A 268 -28.80 -27.75 42.96
N LYS A 269 -28.40 -26.71 43.73
CA LYS A 269 -27.60 -26.71 45.00
C LYS A 269 -26.08 -26.93 44.82
N LYS A 270 -25.16 -26.29 45.55
CA LYS A 270 -25.10 -25.57 46.85
C LYS A 270 -23.83 -24.66 46.80
N ARG A 271 -23.81 -23.42 47.35
CA ARG A 271 -23.34 -23.04 48.72
C ARG A 271 -21.85 -23.38 48.94
N THR A 272 -20.90 -22.54 49.38
CA THR A 272 -20.90 -21.36 50.29
C THR A 272 -19.52 -20.67 50.31
N SER A 273 -19.49 -19.47 50.90
CA SER A 273 -18.37 -18.77 51.55
C SER A 273 -17.40 -18.02 50.62
N GLY A 274 -17.07 -16.75 50.82
CA GLY A 274 -17.29 -15.87 51.97
C GLY A 274 -15.94 -15.27 52.37
N GLN A 275 -15.74 -13.98 52.11
CA GLN A 275 -15.17 -13.05 53.09
C GLN A 275 -15.17 -11.61 52.57
N GLU A 276 -15.78 -10.77 53.40
CA GLU A 276 -15.55 -9.34 53.59
C GLU A 276 -14.03 -9.07 53.73
N THR A 277 -13.48 -7.89 53.46
CA THR A 277 -13.70 -6.66 54.24
C THR A 277 -13.05 -5.45 53.56
N LYS A 278 -13.78 -4.32 53.64
CA LYS A 278 -13.36 -2.93 53.84
C LYS A 278 -11.86 -2.67 54.08
N PHE A 279 -11.32 -1.57 53.52
CA PHE A 279 -10.92 -0.42 54.35
C PHE A 279 -10.67 0.83 53.48
N SER A 280 -10.96 1.96 54.12
CA SER A 280 -10.93 3.36 53.73
C SER A 280 -9.59 3.90 53.22
N LYS A 281 -9.66 5.01 52.47
CA LYS A 281 -8.64 6.06 52.56
C LYS A 281 -9.30 7.44 52.57
N THR A 282 -9.19 8.06 53.74
CA THR A 282 -9.40 9.47 54.05
C THR A 282 -8.23 10.29 53.48
N GLU A 283 -8.51 11.57 53.23
CA GLU A 283 -7.62 12.75 53.14
C GLU A 283 -6.49 12.72 54.21
N GLU A 284 -5.38 13.46 54.16
CA GLU A 284 -5.14 14.86 53.79
C GLU A 284 -3.60 15.11 53.79
N ASP A 285 -3.20 16.33 53.41
CA ASP A 285 -1.85 16.98 53.41
C ASP A 285 -0.86 16.71 52.25
#